data_AF-A0A970FKS2-F1
#
_entry.id   AF-A0A970FKS2-F1
#
_cell.length_a   1.000
_cell.length_b   1.000
_cell.length_c   1.000
_cell.angle_alpha   90.00
_cell.angle_beta   90.00
_cell.angle_gamma   90.00
#
_symmetry.space_group_name_H-M   'P 1'
#
loop_
_entity.id
_entity.type
_entity.pdbx_description
1 polymer ?
#
loop_
_entity_poly.entity_id
_entity_poly.type
_entity_poly.pdbx_seq_one_letter_code
_entity_poly.pdbx_strand_id
1 'polypeptide(L)'
;SNIPLFLQFILLEFGLDLLRISSIHTPSAMTTSLGIIGGLMLSEFAVEVGLFVPETVLYMALAGIGTYATPSSEFALAIRIFRLLLLFLTGLFNTYGFIAALVIIFIITYNTGSFKYGKKYTWPLIPFDWKALSHILLRKPIPEIRDKN
;
A
#
# COMPACT_ATOMS: atom_id res chain seq x y z
N SER A 1 20.65 -9.78 -11.31
CA SER A 1 19.89 -8.86 -12.18
C SER A 1 20.80 -7.73 -12.62
N ASN A 2 20.67 -7.29 -13.87
CA ASN A 2 21.40 -6.16 -14.44
C ASN A 2 20.70 -4.81 -14.21
N ILE A 3 19.50 -4.82 -13.62
CA ILE A 3 18.66 -3.62 -13.45
C ILE A 3 18.79 -3.09 -12.01
N PRO A 4 19.02 -1.78 -11.80
CA PRO A 4 19.04 -1.18 -10.47
C PRO A 4 17.75 -1.43 -9.68
N LEU A 5 17.85 -1.65 -8.37
CA LEU A 5 16.71 -1.96 -7.49
C LEU A 5 15.60 -0.90 -7.58
N PHE A 6 15.96 0.37 -7.65
CA PHE A 6 15.02 1.47 -7.83
C PHE A 6 14.14 1.29 -9.07
N LEU A 7 14.74 0.94 -10.20
CA LEU A 7 14.01 0.76 -11.45
C LEU A 7 13.14 -0.51 -11.41
N GLN A 8 13.60 -1.57 -10.74
CA GLN A 8 12.79 -2.77 -10.53
C GLN A 8 11.50 -2.46 -9.76
N PHE A 9 11.58 -1.73 -8.65
CA PHE A 9 10.40 -1.35 -7.87
C PHE A 9 9.46 -0.43 -8.64
N ILE A 10 10.00 0.52 -9.42
CA ILE A 10 9.18 1.37 -10.30
C ILE A 10 8.43 0.51 -11.33
N LEU A 11 9.13 -0.39 -12.02
CA LEU A 11 8.52 -1.28 -13.01
C LEU A 11 7.44 -2.18 -12.39
N LEU A 12 7.66 -2.68 -11.18
CA LEU A 12 6.68 -3.49 -10.46
C LEU A 12 5.44 -2.67 -10.06
N GLU A 13 5.62 -1.42 -9.61
CA GLU A 13 4.50 -0.54 -9.28
C GLU A 13 3.65 -0.24 -10.52
N PHE A 14 4.29 0.11 -11.65
CA PHE A 14 3.60 0.26 -12.93
C PHE A 14 2.96 -1.05 -13.41
N GLY A 15 3.62 -2.19 -13.22
CA GLY A 15 3.11 -3.50 -13.57
C GLY A 15 1.81 -3.83 -12.83
N LEU A 16 1.76 -3.58 -11.53
CA LEU A 16 0.55 -3.73 -10.72
C LEU A 16 -0.59 -2.82 -11.21
N ASP A 17 -0.25 -1.61 -11.66
CA ASP A 17 -1.23 -0.66 -12.18
C ASP A 17 -1.84 -1.12 -13.50
N LEU A 18 -0.99 -1.59 -14.40
CA LEU A 18 -1.41 -2.18 -15.67
C LEU A 18 -2.28 -3.40 -15.42
N LEU A 19 -1.88 -4.30 -14.52
CA LEU A 19 -2.68 -5.48 -14.15
C LEU A 19 -4.04 -5.08 -13.59
N ARG A 20 -4.11 -4.04 -12.75
CA ARG A 20 -5.38 -3.55 -12.19
C ARG A 20 -6.29 -2.99 -13.27
N ILE A 21 -5.76 -2.17 -14.18
CA ILE A 21 -6.52 -1.58 -15.29
C ILE A 21 -7.03 -2.70 -16.21
N SER A 22 -6.18 -3.63 -16.62
CA SER A 22 -6.55 -4.78 -17.45
C SER A 22 -7.62 -5.65 -16.80
N SER A 23 -7.54 -5.87 -15.49
CA SER A 23 -8.52 -6.69 -14.75
C SER A 23 -9.92 -6.06 -14.75
N ILE A 24 -10.02 -4.73 -14.70
CA ILE A 24 -11.31 -4.02 -14.74
C ILE A 24 -11.94 -4.10 -16.14
N HIS A 25 -11.12 -4.16 -17.19
CA HIS A 25 -11.59 -4.26 -18.58
C HIS A 25 -11.77 -5.70 -19.09
N THR A 26 -11.39 -6.71 -18.31
CA THR A 26 -11.53 -8.12 -18.69
C THR A 26 -12.87 -8.69 -18.20
N PRO A 27 -13.63 -9.45 -19.03
CA PRO A 27 -14.88 -10.08 -18.61
C PRO A 27 -14.71 -11.02 -17.41
N SER A 28 -15.58 -10.88 -16.41
CA SER A 28 -15.49 -11.56 -15.10
C SER A 28 -15.38 -13.10 -15.17
N ALA A 29 -15.92 -13.73 -16.21
CA ALA A 29 -15.87 -15.18 -16.40
C ALA A 29 -14.45 -15.72 -16.67
N MET A 30 -13.54 -14.88 -17.19
CA MET A 30 -12.17 -15.30 -17.52
C MET A 30 -11.11 -14.69 -16.60
N THR A 31 -11.46 -13.63 -15.85
CA THR A 31 -10.52 -12.84 -15.04
C THR A 31 -9.75 -13.67 -14.01
N THR A 32 -10.41 -14.59 -13.29
CA THR A 32 -9.75 -15.38 -12.23
C THR A 32 -8.71 -16.35 -12.79
N SER A 33 -9.08 -17.14 -13.81
CA SER A 33 -8.17 -18.14 -14.38
C SER A 33 -7.00 -17.48 -15.13
N LEU A 34 -7.28 -16.46 -15.93
CA LEU A 34 -6.23 -15.69 -16.63
C LEU A 34 -5.35 -14.92 -15.64
N GLY A 35 -5.92 -14.42 -14.53
CA GLY A 35 -5.17 -13.70 -13.51
C GLY A 35 -4.19 -14.58 -12.74
N ILE A 36 -4.59 -15.80 -12.36
CA ILE A 36 -3.71 -16.75 -11.66
C ILE A 36 -2.59 -17.22 -12.59
N ILE A 37 -2.94 -17.71 -13.78
CA ILE A 37 -1.95 -18.23 -14.74
C ILE A 37 -1.03 -17.11 -15.21
N GLY A 38 -1.59 -15.97 -15.61
CA GLY A 38 -0.84 -14.82 -16.09
C GLY A 38 0.06 -14.22 -15.01
N GLY A 39 -0.44 -14.08 -13.77
CA GLY A 39 0.35 -13.54 -12.66
C GLY A 39 1.52 -14.44 -12.26
N LEU A 40 1.26 -15.74 -12.06
CA LEU A 40 2.28 -16.71 -11.68
C LEU A 40 3.35 -16.83 -12.78
N MET A 41 2.93 -17.17 -14.01
CA MET A 41 3.87 -17.40 -15.11
C MET A 41 4.69 -16.15 -15.43
N LEU A 42 4.05 -14.98 -15.51
CA LEU A 42 4.76 -13.74 -15.80
C LEU A 42 5.81 -13.42 -14.73
N SER A 43 5.47 -13.65 -13.45
CA SER A 43 6.41 -13.40 -12.34
C SER A 43 7.59 -14.36 -12.34
N GLU A 44 7.35 -15.66 -12.60
CA GLU A 44 8.39 -16.68 -12.69
C GLU A 44 9.33 -16.40 -13.86
N PHE A 45 8.79 -16.16 -15.06
CA PHE A 45 9.60 -15.83 -16.23
C PHE A 45 10.40 -14.56 -16.02
N ALA A 46 9.81 -13.51 -15.42
CA ALA A 46 10.51 -12.25 -15.21
C ALA A 46 11.67 -12.36 -14.21
N VAL A 47 11.60 -13.30 -13.26
CA VAL A 47 12.73 -13.64 -12.38
C VAL A 47 13.76 -14.48 -13.14
N GLU A 48 13.33 -15.49 -13.91
CA GLU A 48 14.20 -16.40 -14.65
C GLU A 48 15.06 -15.67 -15.70
N VAL A 49 14.49 -14.74 -16.45
CA VAL A 49 15.24 -13.91 -17.42
C VAL A 49 16.12 -12.85 -16.75
N GLY A 50 16.06 -12.74 -15.42
CA GLY A 50 16.89 -11.82 -14.63
C GLY A 50 16.44 -10.36 -14.65
N LEU A 51 15.19 -10.07 -15.06
CA LEU A 51 14.62 -8.73 -14.98
C LEU A 51 14.42 -8.33 -13.51
N PHE A 52 13.81 -9.20 -12.72
CA PHE A 52 13.58 -8.99 -11.30
C PHE A 52 14.37 -9.95 -10.43
N VAL A 53 14.62 -9.49 -9.20
CA VAL A 53 15.17 -10.30 -8.12
C VAL A 53 14.00 -10.88 -7.31
N PRO A 54 13.99 -12.17 -6.93
CA PRO A 54 12.85 -12.78 -6.24
C PRO A 54 12.34 -11.98 -5.04
N GLU A 55 13.26 -11.37 -4.30
CA GLU A 55 13.00 -10.54 -3.13
C GLU A 55 12.17 -9.30 -3.46
N THR A 56 12.45 -8.61 -4.59
CA THR A 56 11.70 -7.40 -4.98
C THR A 56 10.27 -7.76 -5.40
N VAL A 57 10.11 -8.87 -6.12
CA VAL A 57 8.79 -9.42 -6.49
C VAL A 57 7.98 -9.79 -5.25
N LEU A 58 8.60 -10.46 -4.28
CA LEU A 58 7.97 -10.85 -3.01
C LEU A 58 7.47 -9.62 -2.23
N TYR A 59 8.32 -8.60 -2.05
CA TYR A 59 7.92 -7.39 -1.33
C TYR A 59 6.79 -6.65 -2.03
N MET A 60 6.81 -6.61 -3.37
CA MET A 60 5.74 -5.98 -4.14
C MET A 60 4.43 -6.76 -4.10
N ALA A 61 4.48 -8.10 -4.09
CA ALA A 61 3.30 -8.92 -3.89
C ALA A 61 2.63 -8.66 -2.53
N LEU A 62 3.41 -8.61 -1.45
CA LEU A 62 2.91 -8.28 -0.11
C LEU A 62 2.30 -6.87 -0.06
N ALA A 63 3.00 -5.90 -0.66
CA ALA A 63 2.55 -4.52 -0.70
C ALA A 63 1.28 -4.34 -1.54
N GLY A 64 1.09 -5.16 -2.58
CA GLY A 64 -0.14 -5.25 -3.38
C GLY A 64 -1.30 -5.87 -2.60
N ILE A 65 -1.07 -6.97 -1.87
CA ILE A 65 -2.08 -7.59 -0.99
C ILE A 65 -2.58 -6.58 0.06
N GLY A 66 -1.67 -5.79 0.65
CA GLY A 66 -2.04 -4.72 1.59
C GLY A 66 -2.99 -3.68 0.99
N THR A 67 -2.83 -3.36 -0.30
CA THR A 67 -3.73 -2.45 -1.02
C THR A 67 -5.13 -3.04 -1.16
N TYR A 68 -5.27 -4.35 -1.39
CA TYR A 68 -6.56 -5.04 -1.45
C TYR A 68 -7.21 -5.25 -0.07
N ALA A 69 -6.41 -5.36 0.99
CA ALA A 69 -6.92 -5.44 2.37
C ALA A 69 -7.51 -4.11 2.85
N THR A 70 -7.17 -3.00 2.19
CA THR A 70 -7.66 -1.67 2.53
C THR A 70 -9.11 -1.49 2.05
N PRO A 71 -10.09 -1.25 2.95
CA PRO A 71 -11.51 -1.26 2.59
C PRO A 71 -11.96 -0.06 1.75
N SER A 72 -11.20 1.04 1.76
CA SER A 72 -11.49 2.25 0.99
C SER A 72 -10.54 2.37 -0.19
N SER A 73 -11.09 2.38 -1.40
CA SER A 73 -10.32 2.56 -2.64
C SER A 73 -9.54 3.87 -2.67
N GLU A 74 -10.15 4.96 -2.22
CA GLU A 74 -9.51 6.28 -2.14
C GLU A 74 -8.33 6.27 -1.19
N PHE A 75 -8.48 5.63 -0.03
CA PHE A 75 -7.39 5.52 0.94
C PHE A 75 -6.28 4.59 0.45
N ALA A 76 -6.62 3.50 -0.25
CA ALA A 76 -5.65 2.62 -0.87
C ALA A 76 -4.81 3.36 -1.95
N LEU A 77 -5.44 4.25 -2.72
CA LEU A 77 -4.77 5.11 -3.68
C LEU A 77 -3.85 6.11 -2.99
N ALA A 78 -4.28 6.72 -1.88
CA ALA A 78 -3.45 7.62 -1.07
C ALA A 78 -2.20 6.91 -0.52
N ILE A 79 -2.33 5.70 0.02
CA ILE A 79 -1.21 4.87 0.47
C ILE A 79 -0.22 4.61 -0.67
N ARG A 80 -0.72 4.35 -1.88
CA ARG A 80 0.12 4.16 -3.06
C ARG A 80 0.88 5.44 -3.44
N ILE A 81 0.26 6.61 -3.40
CA ILE A 81 0.96 7.88 -3.66
C ILE A 81 2.10 8.09 -2.65
N PHE A 82 1.86 7.83 -1.37
CA PHE A 82 2.92 7.92 -0.35
C PHE A 82 4.05 6.91 -0.56
N ARG A 83 3.73 5.71 -1.04
CA ARG A 83 4.72 4.69 -1.41
C ARG A 83 5.57 5.13 -2.59
N LEU A 84 4.96 5.70 -3.63
CA LEU A 84 5.67 6.27 -4.77
C LEU A 84 6.59 7.43 -4.35
N LEU A 85 6.13 8.30 -3.45
CA LEU A 85 6.94 9.37 -2.88
C LEU A 85 8.15 8.80 -2.13
N LEU A 86 7.94 7.83 -1.25
CA LEU A 86 9.01 7.12 -0.54
C LEU A 86 10.03 6.51 -1.50
N LEU A 87 9.55 5.81 -2.54
CA LEU A 87 10.40 5.16 -3.52
C LEU A 87 11.23 6.17 -4.30
N PHE A 88 10.62 7.26 -4.76
CA PHE A 88 11.28 8.29 -5.57
C PHE A 88 12.35 9.05 -4.77
N LEU A 89 12.03 9.50 -3.55
CA LEU A 89 12.99 10.19 -2.69
C LEU A 89 14.12 9.25 -2.26
N THR A 90 13.81 8.00 -1.89
CA THR A 90 14.83 7.00 -1.51
C THR A 90 15.71 6.63 -2.70
N GLY A 91 15.16 6.52 -3.92
CA GLY A 91 15.93 6.23 -5.11
C GLY A 91 16.94 7.32 -5.49
N LEU A 92 16.58 8.58 -5.28
CA LEU A 92 17.44 9.73 -5.62
C LEU A 92 18.45 10.07 -4.52
N PHE A 93 18.04 10.02 -3.25
CA PHE A 93 18.84 10.51 -2.12
C PHE A 93 19.19 9.41 -1.10
N ASN A 94 18.96 8.14 -1.42
CA ASN A 94 19.20 6.98 -0.54
C ASN A 94 18.55 7.18 0.84
N THR A 95 19.32 6.97 1.91
CA THR A 95 18.86 7.04 3.31
C THR A 95 18.30 8.42 3.68
N TYR A 96 18.91 9.51 3.20
CA TYR A 96 18.42 10.86 3.48
C TYR A 96 17.06 11.11 2.83
N GLY A 97 16.86 10.59 1.62
CA GLY A 97 15.57 10.63 0.93
C GLY A 97 14.49 9.85 1.67
N PHE A 98 14.82 8.67 2.17
CA PHE A 98 13.90 7.85 2.97
C PHE A 98 13.43 8.60 4.22
N ILE A 99 14.34 9.21 4.97
CA ILE A 99 14.01 9.99 6.17
C ILE A 99 13.16 11.21 5.80
N ALA A 100 13.54 11.96 4.76
CA ALA A 100 12.79 13.11 4.30
C ALA A 100 11.35 12.74 3.90
N ALA A 101 11.18 11.64 3.15
CA ALA A 101 9.87 11.13 2.76
C ALA A 101 9.00 10.75 3.96
N LEU A 102 9.57 10.08 4.96
CA LEU A 102 8.85 9.75 6.20
C LEU A 102 8.39 11.00 6.95
N VAL A 103 9.25 12.02 7.06
CA VAL A 103 8.89 13.29 7.71
C VAL A 103 7.77 13.99 6.95
N ILE A 104 7.83 14.03 5.61
CA ILE A 104 6.78 14.61 4.77
C ILE A 104 5.45 13.88 4.98
N ILE A 105 5.44 12.54 4.92
CA ILE A 105 4.24 11.73 5.14
C ILE A 105 3.66 11.96 6.53
N PHE A 106 4.52 12.05 7.55
CA PHE A 106 4.08 12.34 8.91
C PHE A 106 3.42 13.71 9.02
N ILE A 107 4.01 14.74 8.44
CA ILE A 107 3.46 16.11 8.43
C ILE A 107 2.10 16.14 7.72
N ILE A 108 1.97 15.48 6.56
CA ILE A 108 0.70 15.41 5.81
C ILE A 108 -0.36 14.72 6.67
N THR A 109 -0.03 13.55 7.25
CA THR A 109 -0.97 12.78 8.08
C THR A 109 -1.40 13.54 9.34
N TYR A 110 -0.47 14.28 9.97
CA TYR A 110 -0.75 15.07 11.16
C TYR A 110 -1.63 16.30 10.89
N ASN A 111 -1.47 16.92 9.71
CA ASN A 111 -2.26 18.08 9.30
C ASN A 111 -3.61 17.68 8.69
N THR A 112 -3.78 16.42 8.29
CA THR A 112 -5.05 15.94 7.76
C THR A 112 -6.01 15.65 8.93
N GLY A 113 -7.16 16.32 8.93
CA GLY A 113 -8.26 16.09 9.87
C GLY A 113 -9.28 15.10 9.31
N SER A 114 -9.91 14.29 10.18
CA SER A 114 -11.01 13.41 9.78
C SER A 114 -12.34 14.16 9.73
N PHE A 115 -13.07 14.01 8.62
CA PHE A 115 -14.31 14.74 8.29
C PHE A 115 -15.44 14.62 9.32
N LYS A 116 -15.50 13.52 10.09
CA LYS A 116 -16.73 13.16 10.84
C LYS A 116 -16.74 13.59 12.31
N TYR A 117 -15.59 13.92 12.91
CA TYR A 117 -15.48 14.25 14.35
C TYR A 117 -14.39 15.28 14.69
N GLY A 118 -13.76 15.94 13.70
CA GLY A 118 -12.67 16.90 13.94
C GLY A 118 -11.39 16.29 14.55
N LYS A 119 -11.34 14.97 14.72
CA LYS A 119 -10.16 14.25 15.21
C LYS A 119 -9.17 14.04 14.06
N LYS A 120 -7.88 14.26 14.33
CA LYS A 120 -6.79 14.02 13.36
C LYS A 120 -6.68 12.54 13.00
N TYR A 121 -6.14 12.24 11.82
CA TYR A 121 -5.85 10.84 11.41
C TYR A 121 -4.88 10.11 12.36
N THR A 122 -4.11 10.86 13.16
CA THR A 122 -3.21 10.32 14.17
C THR A 122 -3.91 9.86 15.46
N TRP A 123 -5.20 10.10 15.63
CA TRP A 123 -5.94 9.60 16.80
C TRP A 123 -6.24 8.10 16.63
N PRO A 124 -6.00 7.23 17.62
CA PRO A 124 -5.72 7.46 19.05
C PRO A 124 -4.25 7.36 19.46
N LEU A 125 -3.29 7.42 18.53
CA LEU A 125 -1.85 7.48 18.86
C LEU A 125 -1.46 8.85 19.43
N ILE A 126 -2.00 9.92 18.85
CA ILE A 126 -1.74 11.30 19.26
C ILE A 126 -3.05 12.10 19.21
N PRO A 127 -3.59 12.59 20.35
CA PRO A 127 -3.21 12.25 21.74
C PRO A 127 -3.47 10.77 22.06
N PHE A 128 -2.59 10.16 22.87
CA PHE A 128 -2.60 8.72 23.15
C PHE A 128 -3.82 8.30 23.99
N ASP A 129 -4.65 7.40 23.46
CA ASP A 129 -5.79 6.80 24.17
C ASP A 129 -5.74 5.26 24.05
N TRP A 130 -5.22 4.62 25.11
CA TRP A 130 -5.08 3.17 25.17
C TRP A 130 -6.42 2.42 25.06
N LYS A 131 -7.50 2.99 25.59
CA LYS A 131 -8.83 2.35 25.51
C LYS A 131 -9.26 2.30 24.05
N ALA A 132 -9.26 3.45 23.38
CA ALA A 132 -9.60 3.54 21.97
C ALA A 132 -8.70 2.65 21.09
N LEU A 133 -7.39 2.62 21.34
CA LEU A 133 -6.45 1.79 20.59
C LEU A 133 -6.75 0.29 20.76
N SER A 134 -7.02 -0.17 21.98
CA SER A 134 -7.39 -1.57 22.25
C SER A 134 -8.71 -1.97 21.57
N HIS A 135 -9.67 -1.05 21.48
CA HIS A 135 -10.93 -1.27 20.78
C HIS A 135 -10.75 -1.40 19.26
N ILE A 136 -9.83 -0.64 18.67
CA ILE A 136 -9.47 -0.73 17.24
C ILE A 136 -8.73 -2.04 16.96
N LEU A 137 -7.74 -2.41 17.77
CA LEU A 137 -6.95 -3.65 17.60
C LEU A 137 -7.78 -4.92 17.81
N LEU A 138 -8.60 -4.96 18.86
CA LEU A 138 -9.46 -6.12 19.18
C LEU A 138 -10.80 -6.08 18.44
N ARG A 139 -11.02 -5.06 17.58
CA ARG A 139 -12.18 -4.88 16.72
C ARG A 139 -13.51 -5.16 17.42
N LYS A 140 -13.70 -4.60 18.63
CA LYS A 140 -14.94 -4.78 19.40
C LYS A 140 -16.13 -4.16 18.63
N PRO A 141 -17.30 -4.83 18.59
CA PRO A 141 -18.44 -4.36 17.82
C PRO A 141 -19.00 -3.03 18.36
N ILE A 142 -19.31 -2.14 17.42
CA ILE A 142 -19.74 -0.74 17.65
C ILE A 142 -21.01 -0.55 18.53
N PRO A 143 -21.99 -1.49 18.61
CA PRO A 143 -23.18 -1.30 19.46
C PRO A 143 -22.84 -1.05 20.94
N GLU A 144 -21.74 -1.62 21.43
CA GLU A 144 -21.32 -1.53 22.84
C GLU A 144 -20.72 -0.15 23.20
N ILE A 145 -20.39 0.67 22.21
CA ILE A 145 -19.80 2.01 22.37
C ILE A 145 -20.89 3.09 22.53
N ARG A 146 -22.10 2.84 22.01
CA ARG A 146 -23.21 3.80 22.08
C ARG A 146 -23.88 3.85 23.46
N ASP A 147 -23.72 2.81 24.28
CA ASP A 147 -24.39 2.67 25.59
C ASP A 147 -23.58 3.22 26.78
N LYS A 148 -22.42 3.82 26.54
CA LYS A 148 -21.51 4.32 27.60
C LYS A 148 -21.21 5.82 27.54
N ASN A 149 -21.94 6.58 26.71
CA ASN A 149 -21.87 8.04 26.67
C ASN A 149 -23.16 8.65 27.19
#